data_AF-A0A660LDZ8-F1
#
_entry.id   AF-A0A660LDZ8-F1
#
_cell.length_a   1.000
_cell.length_b   1.000
_cell.length_c   1.000
_cell.angle_alpha   90.00
_cell.angle_beta   90.00
_cell.angle_gamma   90.00
#
_symmetry.space_group_name_H-M   'P 1'
#
loop_
_entity.id
_entity.type
_entity.pdbx_description
1 polymer ?
#
loop_
_entity_poly.entity_id
_entity_poly.type
_entity_poly.pdbx_seq_one_letter_code
_entity_poly.pdbx_strand_id
1 'polypeptide(L)'
;MSVVIRLHVDLAETDRGGRRRPVRDGYRASLSFGRRRRDVEPIVHDAVLVFEDVDELQPGASAVARAWMFDELPRRGVDDDAVIALLEQDRIIGRARVLSAHEDETLQPLADLADAKRRPL
;
A
#
# COMPACT_ATOMS: atom_id res chain seq x y z
N MET A 1 -16.58 5.05 6.72
CA MET A 1 -15.44 4.28 7.27
C MET A 1 -14.49 4.03 6.13
N SER A 2 -13.20 4.17 6.40
CA SER A 2 -12.12 3.78 5.50
C SER A 2 -11.63 2.39 5.88
N VAL A 3 -10.90 1.74 4.98
CA VAL A 3 -10.17 0.51 5.32
C VAL A 3 -8.68 0.82 5.37
N VAL A 4 -8.03 0.33 6.41
CA VAL A 4 -6.58 0.42 6.59
C VAL A 4 -6.00 -0.98 6.51
N ILE A 5 -5.10 -1.17 5.54
CA ILE A 5 -4.33 -2.41 5.44
C ILE A 5 -2.95 -2.16 6.03
N ARG A 6 -2.56 -2.97 7.00
CA ARG A 6 -1.16 -3.03 7.45
C ARG A 6 -0.39 -3.95 6.51
N LEU A 7 0.69 -3.45 5.95
CA LEU A 7 1.45 -4.06 4.87
C LEU A 7 2.93 -4.15 5.24
N HIS A 8 3.58 -5.27 4.93
CA HIS A 8 5.04 -5.30 4.80
C HIS A 8 5.42 -5.01 3.36
N VAL A 9 5.91 -3.80 3.11
CA VAL A 9 6.27 -3.28 1.78
C VAL A 9 7.73 -3.58 1.48
N ASP A 10 8.00 -4.06 0.27
CA ASP A 10 9.33 -4.32 -0.29
C ASP A 10 9.43 -3.58 -1.63
N LEU A 11 10.31 -2.58 -1.71
CA LEU A 11 10.50 -1.81 -2.95
C LEU A 11 11.53 -2.49 -3.84
N ALA A 12 11.21 -2.57 -5.13
CA ALA A 12 12.16 -3.07 -6.11
C ALA A 12 13.44 -2.20 -6.14
N GLU A 13 14.59 -2.85 -6.29
CA GLU A 13 15.88 -2.19 -6.51
C GLU A 13 15.84 -1.35 -7.81
N THR A 14 16.59 -0.25 -7.85
CA THR A 14 16.57 0.67 -9.00
C THR A 14 17.01 -0.01 -10.30
N ASP A 15 18.00 -0.90 -10.23
CA ASP A 15 18.56 -1.65 -11.35
C ASP A 15 17.63 -2.74 -11.90
N ARG A 16 16.66 -3.20 -11.09
CA ARG A 16 15.59 -4.13 -11.50
C ARG A 16 14.32 -3.43 -11.97
N GLY A 17 14.42 -2.15 -12.33
CA GLY A 17 13.26 -1.37 -12.75
C GLY A 17 12.41 -0.89 -11.58
N GLY A 18 13.00 -0.71 -10.39
CA GLY A 18 12.42 0.00 -9.24
C GLY A 18 12.61 1.52 -9.30
N ARG A 19 11.98 2.24 -8.37
CA ARG A 19 12.01 3.73 -8.37
C ARG A 19 13.44 4.24 -8.23
N ARG A 20 13.71 5.43 -8.76
CA ARG A 20 14.99 6.15 -8.55
C ARG A 20 15.01 7.01 -7.29
N ARG A 21 13.84 7.22 -6.67
CA ARG A 21 13.65 8.07 -5.51
C ARG A 21 12.91 7.30 -4.42
N PRO A 22 13.05 7.70 -3.15
CA PRO A 22 12.33 7.08 -2.05
C PRO A 22 10.82 7.23 -2.20
N VAL A 23 10.08 6.30 -1.63
CA VAL A 23 8.65 6.49 -1.29
C VAL A 23 8.61 7.19 0.06
N ARG A 24 7.86 8.28 0.20
CA ARG A 24 7.71 9.02 1.47
C ARG A 24 6.34 8.79 2.07
N ASP A 25 6.15 9.12 3.34
CA ASP A 25 4.80 9.15 3.90
C ASP A 25 3.85 10.03 3.11
N GLY A 26 2.57 9.64 3.10
CA GLY A 26 1.56 10.31 2.31
C GLY A 26 1.63 9.97 0.82
N TYR A 27 2.54 9.09 0.41
CA TYR A 27 2.64 8.67 -0.98
C TYR A 27 1.37 7.95 -1.42
N ARG A 28 0.80 8.43 -2.52
CA ARG A 28 -0.34 7.80 -3.17
C ARG A 28 0.17 6.68 -4.07
N ALA A 29 -0.10 5.45 -3.65
CA ALA A 29 0.23 4.25 -4.41
C ALA A 29 -1.04 3.63 -4.96
N SER A 30 -0.91 2.95 -6.09
CA SER A 30 -1.97 2.07 -6.60
C SER A 30 -1.62 0.63 -6.22
N LEU A 31 -2.54 -0.06 -5.56
CA LEU A 31 -2.40 -1.43 -5.09
C LEU A 31 -3.11 -2.39 -6.05
N SER A 32 -2.39 -3.33 -6.64
CA SER A 32 -2.98 -4.36 -7.50
C SER A 32 -3.14 -5.67 -6.76
N PHE A 33 -4.40 -6.11 -6.60
CA PHE A 33 -4.80 -7.37 -5.96
C PHE A 33 -4.89 -8.54 -6.97
N GLY A 34 -4.16 -8.42 -8.10
CA GLY A 34 -4.17 -9.40 -9.18
C GLY A 34 -5.31 -9.21 -10.17
N ARG A 35 -5.67 -10.28 -10.89
CA ARG A 35 -6.69 -10.27 -11.95
C ARG A 35 -7.86 -11.16 -11.57
N ARG A 36 -9.08 -10.72 -11.87
CA ARG A 36 -10.29 -11.48 -11.54
C ARG A 36 -10.54 -12.68 -12.45
N ARG A 37 -9.97 -12.73 -13.67
CA ARG A 37 -9.83 -13.87 -14.62
C ARG A 37 -8.73 -13.57 -15.65
N ARG A 38 -8.34 -14.53 -16.50
CA ARG A 38 -7.25 -14.40 -17.50
C ARG A 38 -7.39 -13.18 -18.45
N ASP A 39 -8.61 -12.71 -18.70
CA ASP A 39 -8.92 -11.69 -19.71
C ASP A 39 -9.56 -10.40 -19.12
N VAL A 40 -9.42 -10.15 -17.82
CA VAL A 40 -10.04 -9.01 -17.13
C VAL A 40 -9.00 -8.05 -16.56
N GLU A 41 -9.34 -6.75 -16.61
CA GLU A 41 -8.69 -5.61 -15.97
C GLU A 41 -8.13 -5.96 -14.57
N PRO A 42 -6.88 -5.58 -14.23
CA PRO A 42 -6.36 -5.76 -12.88
C PRO A 42 -7.25 -5.03 -11.86
N ILE A 43 -7.44 -5.65 -10.69
CA ILE A 43 -8.14 -5.00 -9.57
C ILE A 43 -7.13 -4.06 -8.92
N VAL A 44 -7.24 -2.78 -9.24
CA VAL A 44 -6.35 -1.73 -8.76
C VAL A 44 -7.14 -0.77 -7.88
N HIS A 45 -6.59 -0.46 -6.71
CA HIS A 45 -7.17 0.51 -5.77
C HIS A 45 -6.11 1.49 -5.33
N ASP A 46 -6.48 2.76 -5.23
CA ASP A 46 -5.57 3.77 -4.71
C ASP A 46 -5.54 3.74 -3.18
N ALA A 47 -4.36 3.98 -2.63
CA ALA A 47 -4.14 4.09 -1.20
C ALA A 47 -3.11 5.15 -0.85
N VAL A 48 -3.22 5.71 0.35
CA VAL A 48 -2.16 6.52 0.95
C VAL A 48 -1.31 5.63 1.85
N LEU A 49 -0.01 5.56 1.57
CA LEU A 49 0.95 4.84 2.41
C LEU A 49 1.51 5.75 3.50
N VAL A 50 1.54 5.23 4.72
CA VAL A 50 2.24 5.84 5.86
C VAL A 50 3.08 4.76 6.54
N PHE A 51 4.38 4.95 6.62
CA PHE A 51 5.31 3.98 7.17
C PHE A 51 5.34 4.06 8.71
N GLU A 52 5.34 2.92 9.39
CA GLU A 52 5.24 2.89 10.86
C GLU A 52 6.54 3.36 11.53
N ASP A 53 7.69 2.90 11.02
CA ASP A 53 8.99 3.08 11.68
C ASP A 53 9.96 4.04 10.97
N VAL A 54 9.62 4.46 9.74
CA VAL A 54 10.45 5.35 8.90
C VAL A 54 9.59 6.44 8.28
N ASP A 55 10.19 7.53 7.80
CA ASP A 55 9.46 8.58 7.06
C ASP A 55 9.58 8.43 5.54
N GLU A 56 10.58 7.66 5.10
CA GLU A 56 10.78 7.31 3.70
C GLU A 56 11.41 5.93 3.55
N LEU A 57 11.04 5.24 2.48
CA LEU A 57 11.53 3.92 2.10
C LEU A 57 12.35 4.03 0.82
N GLN A 58 13.63 3.68 0.91
CA GLN A 58 14.57 3.68 -0.21
C GLN A 58 14.27 2.51 -1.18
N PRO A 59 14.58 2.65 -2.48
CA PRO A 59 14.53 1.51 -3.42
C PRO A 59 15.38 0.34 -2.91
N GLY A 60 14.87 -0.89 -2.99
CA GLY A 60 15.54 -2.09 -2.47
C GLY A 60 15.37 -2.33 -0.96
N ALA A 61 14.74 -1.41 -0.23
CA ALA A 61 14.46 -1.57 1.19
C ALA A 61 13.02 -2.06 1.45
N SER A 62 12.80 -2.56 2.66
CA SER A 62 11.48 -2.98 3.14
C SER A 62 11.10 -2.32 4.46
N ALA A 63 9.82 -2.06 4.67
CA ALA A 63 9.28 -1.51 5.92
C ALA A 63 7.81 -1.89 6.09
N VAL A 64 7.30 -1.74 7.32
CA VAL A 64 5.86 -1.84 7.56
C VAL A 64 5.21 -0.49 7.24
N ALA A 65 4.12 -0.55 6.48
CA ALA A 65 3.30 0.60 6.13
C ALA A 65 1.84 0.33 6.42
N ARG A 66 1.11 1.38 6.68
CA ARG A 66 -0.35 1.41 6.75
C ARG A 66 -0.85 2.05 5.46
N ALA A 67 -1.73 1.35 4.77
CA ALA A 67 -2.32 1.77 3.52
C ALA A 67 -3.80 2.11 3.75
N TRP A 68 -4.12 3.41 3.73
CA TRP A 68 -5.51 3.86 3.77
C TRP A 68 -6.09 3.85 2.36
N MET A 69 -7.08 3.00 2.15
CA MET A 69 -7.75 2.88 0.88
C MET A 69 -8.67 4.09 0.62
N PHE A 70 -8.74 4.55 -0.63
CA PHE A 70 -9.72 5.56 -1.03
C PHE A 70 -11.10 4.97 -1.34
N ASP A 71 -11.14 3.71 -1.80
CA ASP A 71 -12.36 3.00 -2.20
C ASP A 71 -12.63 1.79 -1.29
N GLU A 72 -13.84 1.22 -1.39
CA GLU A 72 -14.16 -0.05 -0.73
C GLU A 72 -13.18 -1.15 -1.16
N LEU A 73 -12.68 -1.93 -0.19
CA LEU A 73 -11.84 -3.07 -0.49
C LEU A 73 -12.58 -4.08 -1.37
N PRO A 74 -11.85 -4.77 -2.27
CA PRO A 74 -12.42 -5.93 -2.92
C PRO A 74 -12.76 -6.98 -1.86
N ARG A 75 -14.01 -7.45 -1.84
CA ARG A 75 -14.51 -8.50 -0.91
C ARG A 75 -13.74 -9.83 -0.94
N ARG A 76 -12.71 -9.95 -1.78
CA ARG A 76 -11.86 -11.14 -1.97
C ARG A 76 -10.43 -10.68 -2.30
N GLY A 77 -9.42 -11.36 -1.76
CA GLY A 77 -8.01 -11.13 -2.08
C GLY A 77 -7.25 -10.23 -1.09
N VAL A 78 -7.86 -9.91 0.05
CA VAL A 78 -7.24 -9.18 1.17
C VAL A 78 -7.22 -10.11 2.39
N ASP A 79 -6.66 -11.29 2.19
CA ASP A 79 -6.41 -12.21 3.29
C ASP A 79 -5.02 -11.90 3.88
N ASP A 80 -4.82 -12.24 5.14
CA ASP A 80 -3.48 -12.17 5.73
C ASP A 80 -2.49 -12.98 4.88
N ASP A 81 -1.26 -12.50 4.77
CA ASP A 81 -0.20 -13.01 3.90
C ASP A 81 -0.42 -12.88 2.39
N ALA A 82 -1.54 -12.32 1.93
CA ALA A 82 -1.70 -12.02 0.51
C ALA A 82 -0.60 -11.08 0.01
N VAL A 83 -0.02 -11.40 -1.15
CA VAL A 83 1.01 -10.55 -1.79
C VAL A 83 0.39 -9.76 -2.92
N ILE A 84 0.45 -8.44 -2.81
CA ILE A 84 -0.09 -7.49 -3.78
C ILE A 84 1.04 -6.70 -4.43
N ALA A 85 0.82 -6.23 -5.65
CA ALA A 85 1.78 -5.38 -6.35
C ALA A 85 1.55 -3.92 -6.00
N LEU A 86 2.64 -3.21 -5.71
CA LEU A 86 2.65 -1.75 -5.58
C LEU A 86 2.94 -1.15 -6.95
N LEU A 87 2.04 -0.31 -7.45
CA LEU A 87 2.14 0.30 -8.77
C LEU A 87 2.37 1.81 -8.67
N GLU A 88 3.17 2.33 -9.60
CA GLU A 88 3.21 3.75 -9.97
C GLU A 88 2.82 3.84 -11.44
N GLN A 89 1.65 4.42 -11.71
CA GLN A 89 1.01 4.33 -13.02
C GLN A 89 0.86 2.85 -13.42
N ASP A 90 1.41 2.42 -14.56
CA ASP A 90 1.33 1.04 -15.05
C ASP A 90 2.54 0.17 -14.66
N ARG A 91 3.40 0.67 -13.78
CA ARG A 91 4.67 0.01 -13.45
C ARG A 91 4.69 -0.52 -12.02
N ILE A 92 5.10 -1.78 -11.87
CA ILE A 92 5.38 -2.37 -10.56
C ILE A 92 6.64 -1.72 -9.97
N ILE A 93 6.48 -1.08 -8.82
CA ILE A 93 7.56 -0.44 -8.06
C ILE A 93 7.94 -1.21 -6.79
N GLY A 94 7.14 -2.20 -6.41
CA GLY A 94 7.37 -3.03 -5.25
C GLY A 94 6.29 -4.09 -5.06
N ARG A 95 6.42 -4.85 -3.99
CA ARG A 95 5.41 -5.79 -3.51
C ARG A 95 5.06 -5.47 -2.08
N ALA A 96 3.85 -5.79 -1.68
CA ALA A 96 3.41 -5.67 -0.31
C ALA A 96 2.76 -6.97 0.14
N ARG A 97 3.15 -7.46 1.32
CA ARG A 97 2.46 -8.57 1.99
C ARG A 97 1.45 -7.98 2.95
N VAL A 98 0.20 -8.41 2.86
CA VAL A 98 -0.85 -8.05 3.82
C VAL A 98 -0.53 -8.68 5.17
N LEU A 99 -0.48 -7.87 6.21
CA LEU A 99 -0.29 -8.31 7.60
C LEU A 99 -1.61 -8.37 8.35
N SER A 100 -2.51 -7.43 8.07
CA SER A 100 -3.85 -7.35 8.65
C SER A 100 -4.67 -6.27 7.93
N ALA A 101 -6.01 -6.37 7.94
CA ALA A 101 -6.91 -5.33 7.45
C ALA A 101 -7.91 -4.93 8.53
N HIS A 102 -8.14 -3.62 8.68
CA HIS A 102 -8.97 -3.04 9.75
C HIS A 102 -9.93 -1.99 9.19
N GLU A 103 -11.12 -1.90 9.76
CA GLU A 103 -12.02 -0.78 9.54
C GLU A 103 -11.56 0.41 10.37
N ASP A 104 -11.62 1.62 9.80
CA ASP A 104 -11.12 2.81 10.45
C ASP A 104 -12.06 4.00 10.18
N GLU A 105 -12.40 4.74 11.24
CA GLU A 105 -13.36 5.86 11.17
C GLU A 105 -12.77 7.13 10.55
N THR A 106 -11.48 7.13 10.23
CA THR A 106 -10.78 8.31 9.73
C THR A 106 -11.35 8.77 8.41
N LEU A 107 -11.67 10.06 8.38
CA LEU A 107 -12.12 10.74 7.19
C LEU A 107 -10.91 11.03 6.29
N GLN A 108 -11.06 10.73 5.00
CA GLN A 108 -10.10 11.11 3.99
C GLN A 108 -10.29 12.59 3.60
N PRO A 109 -9.21 13.34 3.29
CA PRO A 109 -7.81 12.91 3.34
C PRO A 109 -7.25 12.82 4.76
N LEU A 110 -6.23 11.99 4.98
CA LEU A 110 -5.46 11.98 6.23
C LEU A 110 -4.93 13.38 6.57
N ALA A 111 -5.42 13.96 7.67
CA ALA A 111 -5.05 15.31 8.11
C ALA A 111 -3.69 15.36 8.82
N ASP A 112 -3.34 14.31 9.56
CA ASP A 112 -2.08 14.20 10.32
C ASP A 112 -1.45 12.82 10.10
N LEU A 113 -0.35 12.79 9.35
CA LEU A 113 0.39 11.56 9.06
C LEU A 113 1.12 11.03 10.30
N ALA A 114 1.58 11.90 11.21
CA ALA A 114 2.32 11.50 12.39
C ALA A 114 1.41 10.85 13.45
N ASP A 115 0.14 11.25 13.50
CA ASP A 115 -0.91 10.55 14.26
C ASP A 115 -1.28 9.22 13.61
N ALA A 116 -1.50 9.21 12.28
CA ALA A 116 -1.87 8.03 11.52
C ALA A 116 -0.88 6.85 11.70
N LYS A 117 0.42 7.14 11.83
CA LYS A 117 1.47 6.15 12.13
C LYS A 117 1.28 5.40 13.45
N ARG A 118 0.86 6.12 14.49
CA ARG A 118 1.00 5.69 15.89
C ARG A 118 -0.30 5.23 16.52
N ARG A 119 -1.43 5.62 15.97
CA ARG A 119 -2.73 5.24 16.52
C ARG A 119 -2.97 3.72 16.47
N PRO A 120 -3.80 3.17 17.36
CA PRO A 120 -4.23 1.78 17.26
C PRO A 120 -4.98 1.50 15.94
N LEU A 121 -4.81 0.28 15.41
CA LEU A 121 -5.61 -0.29 14.32
C LEU A 121 -6.52 -1.37 14.89
#